data_AF-A0A945YXF0-F1
#
_entry.id   AF-A0A945YXF0-F1
#
_cell.length_a   1.000
_cell.length_b   1.000
_cell.length_c   1.000
_cell.angle_alpha   90.00
_cell.angle_beta   90.00
_cell.angle_gamma   90.00
#
_symmetry.space_group_name_H-M   'P 1'
#
loop_
_entity.id
_entity.type
_entity.pdbx_description
1 polymer ?
#
loop_
_entity_poly.entity_id
_entity_poly.type
_entity_poly.pdbx_seq_one_letter_code
_entity_poly.pdbx_strand_id
1 'polypeptide(L)' 'MEEFPKKLTVYLDTLNEKEKDKKTRLFQSLVEKAQTNKFQSPRFWAMRQVLSGRSLEQIERNIKKRTTKNADKSR' A
#
# COMPACT_ATOMS: atom_id res chain seq x y z
N MET A 1 4.80 19.47 -2.14
CA MET A 1 3.90 18.64 -1.33
C MET A 1 3.76 17.30 -2.03
N GLU A 2 4.00 16.19 -1.32
CA GLU A 2 3.80 14.85 -1.90
C GLU A 2 2.29 14.63 -2.06
N GLU A 3 1.76 14.79 -3.27
CA GLU A 3 0.33 14.62 -3.52
C GLU A 3 -0.07 13.16 -3.35
N PHE A 4 -0.91 12.91 -2.34
CA PHE A 4 -1.61 11.64 -2.25
C PHE A 4 -2.48 11.46 -3.50
N PRO A 5 -2.64 10.22 -4.01
CA PRO A 5 -3.56 9.97 -5.10
C PRO A 5 -4.96 10.49 -4.74
N LYS A 6 -5.60 11.27 -5.63
CA LYS A 6 -6.91 11.91 -5.38
C LYS A 6 -7.95 10.96 -4.76
N LYS A 7 -7.99 9.69 -5.21
CA LYS A 7 -8.90 8.66 -4.68
C LYS A 7 -8.63 8.29 -3.21
N LEU A 8 -7.37 8.28 -2.79
CA LEU A 8 -7.00 8.04 -1.40
C LEU A 8 -7.40 9.24 -0.54
N THR A 9 -7.18 10.47 -1.02
CA THR A 9 -7.58 11.69 -0.31
C THR A 9 -9.09 11.72 -0.09
N VAL A 10 -9.90 11.44 -1.11
CA VAL A 10 -11.37 11.37 -0.98
C VAL A 10 -11.78 10.31 0.03
N TYR A 11 -11.17 9.12 0.02
CA TYR A 11 -11.44 8.08 1.01
C TYR A 11 -11.04 8.50 2.43
N LEU A 12 -9.87 9.10 2.59
CA LEU A 12 -9.38 9.60 3.88
C LEU A 12 -10.25 10.74 4.43
N ASP A 13 -10.87 11.55 3.58
CA ASP A 13 -11.81 12.61 3.98
C ASP A 13 -13.16 12.05 4.47
N THR A 14 -13.53 10.84 4.06
CA THR A 14 -14.72 10.16 4.61
C THR A 14 -14.50 9.52 5.99
N LEU A 15 -13.27 9.56 6.51
CA LEU A 15 -12.87 8.91 7.76
C LEU A 15 -12.67 9.93 8.88
N ASN A 16 -12.92 9.51 10.12
CA ASN A 16 -12.57 10.27 11.31
C ASN A 16 -11.05 10.47 11.43
N GLU A 17 -10.60 11.55 12.07
CA GLU A 17 -9.16 11.89 12.18
C GLU A 17 -8.28 10.74 12.69
N LYS A 18 -8.76 9.98 13.68
CA LYS A 18 -8.04 8.79 14.19
C LYS A 18 -7.86 7.69 13.15
N GLU A 19 -8.85 7.48 12.29
CA GLU A 19 -8.76 6.50 11.22
C GLU A 19 -7.94 7.02 10.05
N LYS A 20 -8.05 8.31 9.75
CA LYS A 20 -7.21 9.02 8.78
C LYS A 20 -5.73 8.88 9.10
N ASP A 21 -5.32 9.12 10.34
CA ASP A 21 -3.93 8.96 10.78
C ASP A 21 -3.45 7.50 10.65
N LYS A 22 -4.25 6.53 11.12
CA LYS A 22 -3.94 5.09 10.98
C LYS A 22 -3.75 4.67 9.53
N LYS A 23 -4.67 5.08 8.64
CA LYS A 23 -4.62 4.75 7.21
C LYS A 23 -3.46 5.47 6.51
N THR A 24 -3.11 6.67 6.94
CA THR A 24 -1.96 7.42 6.42
C THR A 24 -0.64 6.75 6.80
N ARG A 25 -0.47 6.36 8.06
CA ARG A 25 0.70 5.58 8.52
C ARG A 25 0.80 4.24 7.79
N LEU A 26 -0.33 3.55 7.62
CA LEU A 26 -0.40 2.31 6.84
C LEU A 26 0.05 2.55 5.39
N PHE A 27 -0.45 3.61 4.74
CA PHE A 27 -0.07 3.94 3.37
C PHE A 27 1.44 4.17 3.25
N GLN A 28 2.04 4.98 4.13
CA GLN A 28 3.48 5.24 4.12
C GLN A 28 4.29 3.95 4.31
N SER A 29 3.94 3.13 5.31
CA SER A 29 4.60 1.84 5.56
C SER A 29 4.52 0.90 4.34
N LEU A 30 3.40 0.90 3.62
CA LEU A 30 3.24 0.12 2.40
C LEU A 30 4.01 0.68 1.21
N VAL A 31 4.14 2.00 1.11
CA VAL A 31 4.98 2.65 0.10
C VAL A 31 6.43 2.28 0.30
N GLU A 32 6.95 2.39 1.53
CA GLU A 32 8.32 2.00 1.86
C GLU A 32 8.56 0.52 1.57
N LYS A 33 7.67 -0.38 2.01
CA LYS A 33 7.76 -1.81 1.69
C LYS A 33 7.78 -2.05 0.18
N ALA A 34 6.91 -1.38 -0.59
CA ALA A 34 6.86 -1.55 -2.03
C ALA A 34 8.09 -0.96 -2.75
N GLN A 35 8.68 0.12 -2.23
CA GLN A 35 9.94 0.70 -2.71
C GLN A 35 11.12 -0.25 -2.45
N THR A 36 11.25 -0.78 -1.22
CA THR A 36 12.28 -1.76 -0.86
C THR A 36 12.22 -3.00 -1.76
N ASN A 37 11.02 -3.42 -2.13
CA ASN A 37 10.81 -4.56 -3.02
C ASN A 37 10.82 -4.21 -4.53
N LYS A 38 11.25 -2.99 -4.89
CA LYS A 38 11.39 -2.51 -6.28
C LYS A 38 10.11 -2.65 -7.12
N PHE A 39 8.95 -2.36 -6.54
CA PHE A 39 7.69 -2.40 -7.29
C PHE A 39 7.68 -1.27 -8.33
N GLN A 40 7.15 -1.55 -9.53
CA GLN A 40 7.06 -0.56 -10.62
C GLN A 40 6.25 0.70 -10.23
N SER A 41 5.27 0.56 -9.34
CA SER A 41 4.47 1.70 -8.85
C SER A 41 4.12 1.54 -7.37
N PRO A 42 5.05 1.90 -6.45
CA PRO A 42 4.88 1.70 -5.02
C PRO A 42 3.67 2.44 -4.43
N ARG A 43 3.52 3.72 -4.78
CA ARG A 43 2.39 4.56 -4.33
C ARG A 43 1.04 4.04 -4.78
N PHE A 44 0.92 3.66 -6.07
CA PHE A 44 -0.34 3.12 -6.61
C PHE A 44 -0.69 1.76 -6.00
N TRP A 45 0.30 0.91 -5.78
CA TRP A 45 0.10 -0.37 -5.14
C TRP A 45 -0.35 -0.21 -3.68
N ALA A 46 0.31 0.65 -2.91
CA ALA A 46 -0.05 0.97 -1.53
C ALA A 46 -1.48 1.53 -1.44
N MET A 47 -1.84 2.47 -2.32
CA MET A 47 -3.20 3.00 -2.44
C MET A 47 -4.23 1.88 -2.64
N ARG A 48 -3.99 0.96 -3.60
CA ARG A 48 -4.92 -0.16 -3.84
C ARG A 48 -5.09 -1.04 -2.61
N GLN A 49 -4.05 -1.27 -1.82
CA GLN A 49 -4.18 -2.08 -0.61
C GLN A 49 -5.01 -1.36 0.47
N VAL A 50 -4.76 -0.06 0.68
CA VAL A 50 -5.51 0.74 1.66
C VAL A 50 -6.99 0.83 1.30
N LEU A 51 -7.30 1.01 0.01
CA LEU A 51 -8.67 1.09 -0.50
C LEU A 51 -9.37 -0.27 -0.59
N SER A 52 -8.64 -1.39 -0.63
CA SER A 52 -9.22 -2.72 -0.79
C SER A 52 -9.90 -3.26 0.47
N GLY A 53 -9.84 -2.55 1.61
CA GLY A 53 -10.41 -3.02 2.87
C GLY A 53 -9.74 -4.27 3.45
N ARG A 54 -8.55 -4.63 2.96
CA ARG A 54 -7.81 -5.83 3.40
C ARG A 54 -7.11 -5.59 4.72
N SER A 55 -6.97 -6.65 5.52
CA SER A 55 -6.19 -6.59 6.75
C SER A 55 -4.69 -6.50 6.45
N LEU A 56 -3.92 -5.97 7.42
CA LEU A 56 -2.47 -5.86 7.35
C LEU A 56 -1.81 -7.20 6.98
N GLU A 57 -2.24 -8.30 7.61
CA GLU A 57 -1.74 -9.65 7.31
C GLU A 57 -1.98 -10.07 5.85
N GLN A 58 -3.16 -9.77 5.29
CA GLN A 58 -3.47 -10.10 3.89
C GLN A 58 -2.57 -9.31 2.93
N ILE A 59 -2.26 -8.07 3.28
CA ILE A 59 -1.39 -7.20 2.49
C ILE A 59 0.04 -7.74 2.52
N GLU A 60 0.56 -8.12 3.68
CA GLU A 60 1.90 -8.73 3.82
C GLU A 60 2.02 -10.06 3.08
N ARG A 61 1.00 -10.94 3.19
CA ARG A 61 0.95 -12.18 2.41
C ARG A 61 0.98 -11.91 0.91
N ASN A 62 0.34 -10.85 0.43
CA ASN A 62 0.37 -10.46 -0.98
C ASN A 62 1.74 -9.92 -1.43
N ILE A 63 2.41 -9.14 -0.58
CA ILE A 63 3.80 -8.70 -0.83
C ILE A 63 4.67 -9.95 -0.97
N LYS A 64 4.62 -10.84 0.03
CA LYS A 64 5.40 -12.08 0.06
C LYS A 64 5.14 -12.94 -1.17
N LYS A 65 3.88 -13.12 -1.58
CA LYS A 65 3.51 -13.87 -2.80
C LYS A 65 4.05 -13.23 -4.08
N ARG A 66 4.03 -11.90 -4.19
CA ARG A 66 4.56 -11.19 -5.36
C ARG A 66 6.09 -11.26 -5.43
N THR A 67 6.76 -11.13 -4.29
CA THR A 67 8.24 -11.16 -4.24
C THR A 67 8.78 -12.56 -4.48
N THR A 68 8.15 -13.60 -3.91
CA THR A 68 8.52 -15.01 -4.21
C THR A 68 8.26 -15.40 -5.66
N LYS A 69 7.13 -15.00 -6.26
CA LYS A 69 6.87 -15.29 -7.69
C LYS A 69 7.87 -14.64 -8.65
N ASN A 70 8.44 -13.48 -8.30
CA ASN A 70 9.46 -12.84 -9.13
C ASN A 70 10.84 -13.45 -8.95
N ALA A 71 11.15 -14.01 -7.77
CA ALA A 71 12.38 -14.77 -7.56
C ALA A 71 12.39 -16.08 -8.37
N ASP A 72 11.23 -16.72 -8.51
CA ASP A 72 11.09 -18.01 -9.20
C ASP A 72 11.16 -17.91 -10.74
N LYS A 73 10.93 -16.71 -11.30
CA LYS A 73 10.98 -16.46 -12.76
C LYS A 73 12.37 -16.10 -13.29
N SER A 74 13.39 -16.08 -12.44
CA SER A 74 14.77 -15.81 -12.83
C SER A 74 15.58 -17.10 -13.04
N ARG A 75 14.95 -18.14 -13.60
CA ARG A 75 15.60 -19.41 -13.89
C ARG A 75 15.56 -19.73 -15.38
#